data_AF-A0A1D2YUT3-F1
#
_entry.id   AF-A0A1D2YUT3-F1
#
_cell.length_a   1.000
_cell.length_b   1.000
_cell.length_c   1.000
_cell.angle_alpha   90.00
_cell.angle_beta   90.00
_cell.angle_gamma   90.00
#
_symmetry.space_group_name_H-M   'P 1'
#
loop_
_entity.id
_entity.type
_entity.pdbx_description
1 polymer ?
#
loop_
_entity_poly.entity_id
_entity_poly.type
_entity_poly.pdbx_seq_one_letter_code
_entity_poly.pdbx_strand_id
1 'polypeptide(L)'
;MIFNGGDQLEYRLLYLVVLNVLGIFAINLFWNSKRSNTNLTVHIRKNRFEKIVDQLRRGIDEDEVTKIFVQAGWKLTALQYQAIRYFLFVIWMFLTYVLFWIKHEIYPLNQVIFGAFIFIISSPTLTFGGKKTPFNYVLDFFIKRNKKKKNMEIYRTIAQFKNMIITNKDNPIGSDFILEQLRKFTNVIRPEFNKMIFLWSMGKKEEGCDYFANAIGTKEAFELASFFRKLDQLNPYELNNQIVLLQEVIKRERETTRLKSDENISNLIYLLVVITNMVVMINFVIIVYYLEFIQLMRFF
;
A
#
# COMPACT_ATOMS: atom_id res chain seq x y z
N MET A 1 -47.10 12.43 -21.58
CA MET A 1 -46.19 13.57 -21.80
C MET A 1 -45.08 13.11 -22.71
N ILE A 2 -45.17 13.48 -23.99
CA ILE A 2 -44.18 13.20 -25.01
C ILE A 2 -43.07 14.24 -24.80
N PHE A 3 -41.94 13.82 -24.22
CA PHE A 3 -40.75 14.68 -24.18
C PHE A 3 -40.28 14.91 -25.61
N ASN A 4 -40.20 16.18 -25.99
CA ASN A 4 -39.78 16.65 -27.31
C ASN A 4 -38.41 16.03 -27.68
N GLY A 5 -38.30 15.47 -28.89
CA GLY A 5 -37.06 14.90 -29.40
C GLY A 5 -35.90 15.91 -29.54
N GLY A 6 -36.19 17.21 -29.46
CA GLY A 6 -35.19 18.29 -29.43
C GLY A 6 -34.35 18.29 -28.16
N ASP A 7 -34.95 18.12 -26.99
CA ASP A 7 -34.24 18.18 -25.70
C ASP A 7 -33.24 17.01 -25.57
N GLN A 8 -33.61 15.82 -26.04
CA GLN A 8 -32.70 14.67 -26.06
C GLN A 8 -31.47 14.89 -26.95
N LEU A 9 -31.60 15.65 -28.04
CA LEU A 9 -30.48 15.96 -28.93
C LEU A 9 -29.51 16.94 -28.25
N GLU A 10 -30.05 17.94 -27.55
CA GLU A 10 -29.24 18.92 -26.78
C GLU A 10 -28.47 18.25 -25.64
N TYR A 11 -29.09 17.34 -24.88
CA TYR A 11 -28.38 16.58 -23.83
C TYR A 11 -27.29 15.68 -24.40
N ARG A 12 -27.50 15.07 -25.58
CA ARG A 12 -26.47 14.25 -26.27
C ARG A 12 -25.29 15.09 -26.74
N LEU A 13 -25.55 16.28 -27.28
CA LEU A 13 -24.51 17.22 -27.72
C LEU A 13 -23.71 17.76 -26.53
N LEU A 14 -24.39 18.16 -25.46
CA LEU A 14 -23.74 18.66 -24.24
C LEU A 14 -22.89 17.56 -23.57
N TYR A 15 -23.35 16.32 -23.59
CA TYR A 15 -22.57 15.16 -23.13
C TYR A 15 -21.34 14.88 -23.98
N LEU A 16 -21.46 14.89 -25.33
CA LEU A 16 -20.32 14.75 -26.22
C LEU A 16 -19.30 15.86 -25.99
N VAL A 17 -19.75 17.10 -25.76
CA VAL A 17 -18.86 18.22 -25.44
C VAL A 17 -18.17 18.00 -24.09
N VAL A 18 -18.90 17.62 -23.03
CA VAL A 18 -18.29 17.36 -21.71
C VAL A 18 -17.32 16.19 -21.75
N LEU A 19 -17.65 15.11 -22.45
CA LEU A 19 -16.79 13.92 -22.58
C LEU A 19 -15.55 14.22 -23.42
N ASN A 20 -15.68 15.03 -24.49
CA ASN A 20 -14.53 15.51 -25.26
C ASN A 20 -13.69 16.50 -24.44
N VAL A 21 -14.29 17.40 -23.65
CA VAL A 21 -13.54 18.32 -22.78
C VAL A 21 -12.79 17.56 -21.70
N LEU A 22 -13.42 16.57 -21.05
CA LEU A 22 -12.77 15.70 -20.07
C LEU A 22 -11.69 14.82 -20.71
N GLY A 23 -11.94 14.31 -21.92
CA GLY A 23 -10.96 13.56 -22.71
C GLY A 23 -9.75 14.40 -23.11
N ILE A 24 -9.98 15.61 -23.64
CA ILE A 24 -8.93 16.58 -23.98
C ILE A 24 -8.17 17.00 -22.72
N PHE A 25 -8.87 17.22 -21.61
CA PHE A 25 -8.24 17.55 -20.31
C PHE A 25 -7.37 16.39 -19.80
N ALA A 26 -7.86 15.15 -19.88
CA ALA A 26 -7.10 13.96 -19.53
C ALA A 26 -5.89 13.73 -20.44
N ILE A 27 -6.04 13.93 -21.76
CA ILE A 27 -4.95 13.86 -22.74
C ILE A 27 -3.92 14.96 -22.50
N ASN A 28 -4.36 16.19 -22.18
CA ASN A 28 -3.48 17.32 -21.87
C ASN A 28 -2.71 17.09 -20.57
N LEU A 29 -3.37 16.57 -19.52
CA LEU A 29 -2.69 16.16 -18.28
C LEU A 29 -1.68 15.02 -18.53
N PHE A 30 -2.04 14.04 -19.36
CA PHE A 30 -1.15 12.93 -19.74
C PHE A 30 0.05 13.42 -20.58
N TRP A 31 -0.17 14.31 -21.55
CA TRP A 31 0.90 14.90 -22.36
C TRP A 31 1.78 15.85 -21.56
N ASN A 32 1.24 16.62 -20.62
CA ASN A 32 2.04 17.47 -19.72
C ASN A 32 2.83 16.65 -18.69
N SER A 33 2.36 15.46 -18.32
CA SER A 33 3.13 14.47 -17.56
C SER A 33 4.28 13.90 -18.42
N LYS A 34 4.01 13.55 -19.70
CA LYS A 34 5.03 13.03 -20.64
C LYS A 34 6.06 14.06 -21.08
N ARG A 35 5.69 15.35 -21.17
CA ARG A 35 6.56 16.48 -21.56
C ARG A 35 7.51 16.92 -20.45
N SER A 36 7.55 16.20 -19.32
CA SER A 36 8.51 16.40 -18.23
C SER A 36 9.91 15.85 -18.52
N ASN A 37 10.18 15.30 -19.72
CA ASN A 37 11.47 14.68 -20.05
C ASN A 37 12.16 15.19 -21.32
N THR A 38 11.73 16.32 -21.91
CA THR A 38 12.47 16.95 -23.01
C THR A 38 12.49 18.46 -22.89
N ASN A 39 13.70 19.00 -22.74
CA ASN A 39 14.00 20.43 -22.80
C ASN A 39 13.55 20.99 -24.15
N LEU A 40 12.47 21.77 -24.18
CA LEU A 40 12.27 22.72 -25.26
C LEU A 40 11.48 23.95 -24.79
N THR A 41 12.20 25.06 -24.82
CA THR A 41 11.79 26.43 -24.60
C THR A 41 10.74 26.85 -25.63
N VAL A 42 9.48 26.99 -25.20
CA VAL A 42 8.49 27.77 -25.94
C VAL A 42 7.88 28.79 -25.00
N HIS A 43 8.18 30.06 -25.28
CA HIS A 43 7.65 31.24 -24.62
C HIS A 43 6.17 31.44 -25.01
N ILE A 44 5.25 31.10 -24.11
CA ILE A 44 3.87 31.59 -24.13
C ILE A 44 3.58 32.13 -22.73
N ARG A 45 3.05 33.36 -22.64
CA ARG A 45 2.90 34.18 -21.41
C ARG A 45 2.36 33.38 -20.21
N LYS A 46 3.20 33.22 -19.18
CA LYS A 46 3.24 32.05 -18.29
C LYS A 46 3.14 32.35 -16.77
N ASN A 47 2.99 33.61 -16.34
CA ASN A 47 3.41 33.95 -14.97
C ASN A 47 2.43 33.63 -13.80
N ARG A 48 1.15 33.27 -14.04
CA ARG A 48 0.21 32.91 -12.94
C ARG A 48 -0.14 31.43 -12.91
N PHE A 49 -0.30 30.80 -14.07
CA PHE A 49 -0.56 29.37 -14.15
C PHE A 49 0.68 28.54 -13.82
N GLU A 50 1.89 29.00 -14.13
CA GLU A 50 3.11 28.29 -13.73
C GLU A 50 3.29 28.21 -12.21
N LYS A 51 2.92 29.24 -11.45
CA LYS A 51 3.00 29.15 -9.98
C LYS A 51 2.06 28.09 -9.40
N ILE A 52 0.86 27.95 -9.96
CA ILE A 52 -0.13 26.97 -9.51
C ILE A 52 0.27 25.56 -10.01
N VAL A 53 0.73 25.45 -11.25
CA VAL A 53 1.22 24.20 -11.85
C VAL A 53 2.52 23.74 -11.21
N ASP A 54 3.42 24.64 -10.81
CA ASP A 54 4.67 24.32 -10.09
C ASP A 54 4.41 23.97 -8.62
N GLN A 55 3.38 24.55 -7.98
CA GLN A 55 2.93 24.11 -6.66
C GLN A 55 2.26 22.73 -6.71
N LEU A 56 1.51 22.42 -7.77
CA LEU A 56 0.96 21.08 -8.01
C LEU A 56 2.04 20.06 -8.43
N ARG A 57 3.03 20.47 -9.25
CA ARG A 57 4.18 19.64 -9.67
C ARG A 57 5.12 19.29 -8.51
N ARG A 58 5.28 20.19 -7.53
CA ARG A 58 6.05 19.89 -6.30
C ARG A 58 5.30 18.98 -5.32
N GLY A 59 4.00 18.74 -5.53
CA GLY A 59 3.15 17.92 -4.65
C GLY A 59 3.13 16.42 -4.97
N ILE A 60 3.72 15.99 -6.09
CA ILE A 60 3.88 14.58 -6.44
C ILE A 60 5.38 14.36 -6.64
N ASP A 61 6.09 14.16 -5.54
CA ASP A 61 7.48 13.73 -5.59
C ASP A 61 7.50 12.30 -6.16
N GLU A 62 7.63 12.19 -7.49
CA GLU A 62 7.57 10.92 -8.23
C GLU A 62 8.57 9.90 -7.65
N ASP A 63 9.69 10.39 -7.13
CA ASP A 63 10.70 9.61 -6.44
C ASP A 63 10.21 9.10 -5.08
N GLU A 64 9.47 9.91 -4.31
CA GLU A 64 8.93 9.51 -3.02
C GLU A 64 7.86 8.42 -3.16
N VAL A 65 6.90 8.61 -4.07
CA VAL A 65 5.85 7.61 -4.34
C VAL A 65 6.45 6.31 -4.89
N THR A 66 7.44 6.42 -5.78
CA THR A 66 8.14 5.25 -6.32
C THR A 66 8.93 4.50 -5.24
N LYS A 67 9.64 5.22 -4.36
CA LYS A 67 10.33 4.61 -3.20
C LYS A 67 9.34 3.86 -2.30
N ILE A 68 8.17 4.44 -2.06
CA ILE A 68 7.14 3.82 -1.21
C ILE A 68 6.55 2.56 -1.88
N PHE A 69 6.33 2.56 -3.20
CA PHE A 69 5.93 1.36 -3.92
C PHE A 69 6.97 0.24 -3.81
N VAL A 70 8.26 0.58 -3.95
CA VAL A 70 9.35 -0.38 -3.78
C VAL A 70 9.36 -0.94 -2.35
N GLN A 71 9.16 -0.11 -1.33
CA GLN A 71 9.04 -0.56 0.06
C GLN A 71 7.81 -1.46 0.28
N ALA A 72 6.70 -1.18 -0.40
CA ALA A 72 5.51 -2.02 -0.42
C ALA A 72 5.73 -3.37 -1.13
N GLY A 73 6.85 -3.53 -1.84
CA GLY A 73 7.22 -4.73 -2.59
C GLY A 73 6.73 -4.73 -4.04
N TRP A 74 6.33 -3.57 -4.57
CA TRP A 74 5.89 -3.41 -5.95
C TRP A 74 7.00 -2.76 -6.77
N LYS A 75 7.33 -3.38 -7.92
CA LYS A 75 8.28 -2.82 -8.90
C LYS A 75 7.58 -1.86 -9.85
N LEU A 76 6.77 -0.96 -9.30
CA LEU A 76 5.89 -0.10 -10.07
C LEU A 76 6.31 1.35 -9.89
N THR A 77 6.48 2.07 -11.00
CA THR A 77 6.82 3.51 -10.97
C THR A 77 5.57 4.35 -10.80
N ALA A 78 5.73 5.58 -10.27
CA ALA A 78 4.63 6.54 -10.16
C ALA A 78 3.91 6.76 -11.51
N LEU A 79 4.66 6.82 -12.61
CA LEU A 79 4.11 6.95 -13.96
C LEU A 79 3.28 5.74 -14.39
N GLN A 80 3.77 4.52 -14.14
CA GLN A 80 3.01 3.30 -14.43
C GLN A 80 1.71 3.25 -13.62
N TYR A 81 1.74 3.67 -12.36
CA TYR A 81 0.53 3.76 -11.53
C TYR A 81 -0.49 4.72 -12.11
N GLN A 82 -0.04 5.94 -12.46
CA GLN A 82 -0.92 6.94 -13.05
C GLN A 82 -1.50 6.44 -14.39
N ALA A 83 -0.69 5.84 -15.26
CA ALA A 83 -1.14 5.28 -16.53
C ALA A 83 -2.24 4.22 -16.32
N ILE A 84 -2.04 3.28 -15.39
CA ILE A 84 -3.06 2.28 -15.03
C ILE A 84 -4.32 2.96 -14.49
N ARG A 85 -4.18 3.94 -13.59
CA ARG A 85 -5.31 4.67 -13.00
C ARG A 85 -6.15 5.37 -14.07
N TYR A 86 -5.51 6.11 -14.98
CA TYR A 86 -6.21 6.78 -16.09
C TYR A 86 -6.84 5.78 -17.05
N PHE A 87 -6.13 4.70 -17.38
CA PHE A 87 -6.65 3.65 -18.25
C PHE A 87 -7.92 2.99 -17.67
N LEU A 88 -7.89 2.63 -16.38
CA LEU A 88 -9.07 2.09 -15.68
C LEU A 88 -10.23 3.08 -15.64
N PHE A 89 -9.94 4.37 -15.42
CA PHE A 89 -10.97 5.41 -15.42
C PHE A 89 -11.60 5.59 -16.81
N VAL A 90 -10.80 5.59 -17.88
CA VAL A 90 -11.30 5.68 -19.26
C VAL A 90 -12.15 4.46 -19.62
N ILE A 91 -11.70 3.25 -19.25
CA ILE A 91 -12.50 2.03 -19.44
C ILE A 91 -13.83 2.11 -18.69
N TRP A 92 -13.80 2.57 -17.43
CA TRP A 92 -15.02 2.74 -16.63
C TRP A 92 -16.00 3.70 -17.31
N MET A 93 -15.52 4.86 -17.75
CA MET A 93 -16.34 5.85 -18.45
C MET A 93 -16.87 5.33 -19.79
N PHE A 94 -16.08 4.52 -20.51
CA PHE A 94 -16.54 3.88 -21.73
C PHE A 94 -17.63 2.83 -21.44
N LEU A 95 -17.47 2.02 -20.40
CA LEU A 95 -18.48 1.02 -20.01
C LEU A 95 -19.78 1.68 -19.55
N THR A 96 -19.74 2.74 -18.76
CA THR A 96 -20.96 3.48 -18.36
C THR A 96 -21.66 4.11 -19.56
N TYR A 97 -20.90 4.59 -20.54
CA TYR A 97 -21.44 5.08 -21.81
C TYR A 97 -22.12 3.99 -22.63
N VAL A 98 -21.49 2.83 -22.79
CA VAL A 98 -22.07 1.68 -23.53
C VAL A 98 -23.34 1.18 -22.84
N LEU A 99 -23.34 1.07 -21.50
CA LEU A 99 -24.52 0.66 -20.74
C LEU A 99 -25.68 1.65 -20.88
N PHE A 100 -25.39 2.95 -20.88
CA PHE A 100 -26.39 3.98 -21.16
C PHE A 100 -26.97 3.82 -22.58
N TRP A 101 -26.12 3.55 -23.57
CA TRP A 101 -26.56 3.37 -24.96
C TRP A 101 -27.49 2.15 -25.13
N ILE A 102 -27.19 1.04 -24.46
CA ILE A 102 -27.98 -0.20 -24.54
C ILE A 102 -29.33 -0.07 -23.84
N LYS A 103 -29.37 0.57 -22.66
CA LYS A 103 -30.59 0.58 -21.83
C LYS A 103 -31.59 1.66 -22.20
N HIS A 104 -31.21 2.68 -22.98
CA HIS A 104 -32.05 3.85 -23.29
C HIS A 104 -32.68 4.54 -22.05
N GLU A 105 -32.11 4.31 -20.86
CA GLU A 105 -32.59 4.84 -19.58
C GLU A 105 -31.99 6.21 -19.27
N ILE A 106 -32.49 6.85 -18.21
CA ILE A 106 -31.94 8.09 -17.64
C ILE A 106 -30.45 7.89 -17.31
N TYR A 107 -29.64 8.91 -17.60
CA TYR A 107 -28.20 8.88 -17.41
C TYR A 107 -27.82 8.48 -15.96
N PRO A 108 -26.94 7.49 -15.75
CA PRO A 108 -26.57 7.04 -14.42
C PRO A 108 -25.56 8.01 -13.78
N LEU A 109 -26.01 9.23 -13.46
CA LEU A 109 -25.22 10.28 -12.80
C LEU A 109 -24.49 9.74 -11.57
N ASN A 110 -25.17 8.89 -10.80
CA ASN A 110 -24.63 8.23 -9.61
C ASN A 110 -23.36 7.42 -9.91
N GLN A 111 -23.28 6.72 -11.05
CA GLN A 111 -22.12 5.92 -11.43
C GLN A 111 -20.93 6.79 -11.84
N VAL A 112 -21.18 7.93 -12.45
CA VAL A 112 -20.14 8.88 -12.87
C VAL A 112 -19.59 9.64 -11.67
N ILE A 113 -20.46 10.10 -10.76
CA ILE A 113 -20.06 10.69 -9.49
C ILE A 113 -19.24 9.69 -8.68
N PHE A 114 -19.68 8.43 -8.60
CA PHE A 114 -18.95 7.38 -7.91
C PHE A 114 -17.57 7.11 -8.54
N GLY A 115 -17.50 7.03 -9.88
CA GLY A 115 -16.23 6.89 -10.59
C GLY A 115 -15.28 8.06 -10.34
N ALA A 116 -15.78 9.30 -10.38
CA ALA A 116 -14.99 10.49 -10.06
C ALA A 116 -14.50 10.48 -8.60
N PHE A 117 -15.34 10.05 -7.66
CA PHE A 117 -14.98 9.91 -6.25
C PHE A 117 -13.86 8.88 -6.04
N ILE A 118 -13.97 7.69 -6.64
CA ILE A 118 -12.90 6.67 -6.59
C ILE A 118 -11.59 7.21 -7.20
N PHE A 119 -11.69 7.92 -8.32
CA PHE A 119 -10.53 8.50 -8.98
C PHE A 119 -9.80 9.53 -8.09
N ILE A 120 -10.54 10.35 -7.34
CA ILE A 120 -9.99 11.30 -6.37
C ILE A 120 -9.35 10.55 -5.18
N ILE A 121 -10.02 9.54 -4.64
CA ILE A 121 -9.51 8.76 -3.50
C ILE A 121 -8.24 7.99 -3.85
N SER A 122 -8.13 7.50 -5.09
CA SER A 122 -6.94 6.82 -5.62
C SER A 122 -5.85 7.78 -6.09
N SER A 123 -5.91 9.06 -5.71
CA SER A 123 -4.83 10.00 -5.99
C SER A 123 -3.55 9.63 -5.23
N PRO A 124 -2.37 9.66 -5.88
CA PRO A 124 -1.09 9.29 -5.27
C PRO A 124 -0.56 10.41 -4.37
N THR A 125 -1.43 11.00 -3.54
CA THR A 125 -1.07 12.02 -2.58
C THR A 125 -0.85 11.35 -1.22
N LEU A 126 0.31 11.52 -0.59
CA LEU A 126 0.63 10.88 0.69
C LEU A 126 -0.07 11.56 1.87
N THR A 127 -0.21 12.88 1.80
CA THR A 127 -0.93 13.68 2.78
C THR A 127 -1.82 14.70 2.08
N PHE A 128 -3.00 14.95 2.65
CA PHE A 128 -3.89 16.02 2.23
C PHE A 128 -4.31 16.80 3.48
N GLY A 129 -3.97 18.09 3.54
CA GLY A 129 -4.23 18.93 4.72
C GLY A 129 -3.58 18.42 6.01
N GLY A 130 -2.39 17.81 5.92
CA GLY A 130 -1.66 17.25 7.07
C GLY A 130 -2.17 15.89 7.57
N LYS A 131 -3.24 15.35 6.98
CA LYS A 131 -3.76 14.00 7.31
C LYS A 131 -3.36 12.98 6.25
N LYS A 132 -3.18 11.72 6.67
CA LYS A 132 -2.93 10.60 5.76
C LYS A 132 -4.14 10.39 4.84
N THR A 133 -3.87 10.23 3.55
CA THR A 133 -4.92 9.93 2.57
C THR A 133 -5.29 8.45 2.61
N PRO A 134 -6.48 8.07 2.09
CA PRO A 134 -6.83 6.65 1.93
C PRO A 134 -5.79 5.86 1.14
N PHE A 135 -5.20 6.46 0.10
CA PHE A 135 -4.11 5.87 -0.67
C PHE A 135 -2.90 5.53 0.22
N ASN A 136 -2.50 6.44 1.10
CA ASN A 136 -1.41 6.21 2.05
C ASN A 136 -1.73 5.08 3.04
N TYR A 137 -2.97 4.98 3.54
CA TYR A 137 -3.38 3.86 4.40
C TYR A 137 -3.27 2.50 3.69
N VAL A 138 -3.69 2.44 2.43
CA VAL A 138 -3.57 1.22 1.60
C VAL A 138 -2.09 0.86 1.41
N LEU A 139 -1.24 1.84 1.08
CA LEU A 139 0.20 1.63 0.95
C LEU A 139 0.83 1.16 2.26
N ASP A 140 0.56 1.84 3.38
CA ASP A 140 1.03 1.46 4.72
C ASP A 140 0.66 0.02 5.05
N PHE A 141 -0.53 -0.43 4.66
CA PHE A 141 -0.95 -1.82 4.82
C PHE A 141 -0.06 -2.79 4.04
N PHE A 142 0.23 -2.50 2.76
CA PHE A 142 1.12 -3.33 1.96
C PHE A 142 2.57 -3.29 2.44
N ILE A 143 3.08 -2.14 2.86
CA ILE A 143 4.42 -1.99 3.45
C ILE A 143 4.53 -2.84 4.71
N LYS A 144 3.56 -2.75 5.63
CA LYS A 144 3.53 -3.58 6.86
C LYS A 144 3.48 -5.06 6.52
N ARG A 145 2.68 -5.46 5.53
CA ARG A 145 2.60 -6.85 5.07
C ARG A 145 3.92 -7.33 4.49
N ASN A 146 4.59 -6.51 3.68
CA ASN A 146 5.89 -6.84 3.08
C ASN A 146 6.98 -6.95 4.16
N LYS A 147 7.04 -5.99 5.09
CA LYS A 147 7.95 -6.01 6.25
C LYS A 147 7.76 -7.28 7.08
N LYS A 148 6.50 -7.68 7.34
CA LYS A 148 6.17 -8.93 8.04
C LYS A 148 6.69 -10.16 7.28
N LYS A 149 6.59 -10.19 5.95
CA LYS A 149 7.17 -11.28 5.13
C LYS A 149 8.69 -11.34 5.24
N LYS A 150 9.39 -10.19 5.14
CA LYS A 150 10.86 -10.11 5.32
C LYS A 150 11.26 -10.64 6.70
N ASN A 151 10.60 -10.18 7.76
CA ASN A 151 10.85 -10.66 9.12
C ASN A 151 10.62 -12.17 9.25
N MET A 152 9.54 -12.72 8.68
CA MET A 152 9.31 -14.17 8.65
C MET A 152 10.48 -14.97 8.07
N GLU A 153 11.14 -14.47 7.03
CA GLU A 153 12.32 -15.11 6.45
C GLU A 153 13.56 -14.96 7.33
N ILE A 154 13.79 -13.78 7.93
CA ILE A 154 14.86 -13.55 8.91
C ILE A 154 14.73 -14.56 10.06
N TYR A 155 13.52 -14.73 10.58
CA TYR A 155 13.25 -15.67 11.66
C TYR A 155 13.51 -17.13 11.28
N ARG A 156 13.14 -17.54 10.06
CA ARG A 156 13.49 -18.86 9.54
C ARG A 156 15.00 -19.01 9.41
N THR A 157 15.67 -17.98 8.94
CA THR A 157 17.13 -17.93 8.78
C THR A 157 17.82 -18.10 10.14
N ILE A 158 17.38 -17.37 11.17
CA ILE A 158 17.88 -17.52 12.56
C ILE A 158 17.68 -18.97 13.06
N ALA A 159 16.51 -19.56 12.84
CA ALA A 159 16.23 -20.93 13.27
C ALA A 159 17.15 -21.95 12.57
N GLN A 160 17.38 -21.79 11.26
CA GLN A 160 18.31 -22.65 10.52
C GLN A 160 19.75 -22.42 10.94
N PHE A 161 20.13 -21.17 11.20
CA PHE A 161 21.45 -20.82 11.67
C PHE A 161 21.76 -21.48 13.01
N LYS A 162 20.81 -21.43 13.96
CA LYS A 162 20.88 -22.17 15.22
C LYS A 162 21.11 -23.65 14.99
N ASN A 163 20.27 -24.28 14.16
CA ASN A 163 20.38 -25.71 13.88
C ASN A 163 21.76 -26.07 13.32
N MET A 164 22.28 -25.25 12.41
CA MET A 164 23.62 -25.46 11.84
C MET A 164 24.73 -25.38 12.89
N ILE A 165 24.65 -24.44 13.84
CA ILE A 165 25.66 -24.34 14.92
C ILE A 165 25.56 -25.53 15.87
N ILE A 166 24.35 -25.96 16.23
CA ILE A 166 24.14 -27.12 17.11
C ILE A 166 24.67 -28.39 16.47
N THR A 167 24.35 -28.63 15.19
CA THR A 167 24.77 -29.84 14.48
C THR A 167 26.28 -29.89 14.22
N ASN A 168 26.93 -28.74 14.05
CA ASN A 168 28.36 -28.64 13.76
C ASN A 168 29.19 -28.17 14.96
N LYS A 169 28.71 -28.41 16.18
CA LYS A 169 29.37 -27.96 17.42
C LYS A 169 30.80 -28.49 17.56
N ASP A 170 31.01 -29.74 17.15
CA ASP A 170 32.32 -30.42 17.28
C ASP A 170 33.25 -30.16 16.09
N ASN A 171 32.70 -29.72 14.94
CA ASN A 171 33.45 -29.39 13.72
C ASN A 171 32.92 -28.07 13.12
N PRO A 172 33.43 -26.91 13.57
CA PRO A 172 32.95 -25.62 13.13
C PRO A 172 33.08 -25.45 11.61
N ILE A 173 31.96 -25.21 10.95
CA ILE A 173 31.90 -24.93 9.52
C ILE A 173 32.22 -23.47 9.23
N GLY A 174 32.91 -23.22 8.11
CA GLY A 174 33.30 -21.87 7.70
C GLY A 174 32.11 -20.95 7.45
N SER A 175 32.32 -19.64 7.68
CA SER A 175 31.30 -18.61 7.52
C SER A 175 30.68 -18.56 6.12
N ASP A 176 31.50 -18.71 5.08
CA ASP A 176 31.02 -18.73 3.69
C ASP A 176 30.04 -19.87 3.45
N PHE A 177 30.34 -21.06 3.97
CA PHE A 177 29.43 -22.21 3.86
C PHE A 177 28.14 -21.98 4.63
N ILE A 178 28.22 -21.42 5.85
CA ILE A 178 27.03 -21.08 6.64
C ILE A 178 26.13 -20.13 5.86
N LEU A 179 26.66 -19.00 5.39
CA LEU A 179 25.88 -17.99 4.67
C LEU A 179 25.25 -18.56 3.40
N GLU A 180 25.97 -19.42 2.68
CA GLU A 180 25.46 -20.05 1.47
C GLU A 180 24.33 -21.05 1.74
N GLN A 181 24.36 -21.79 2.85
CA GLN A 181 23.22 -22.62 3.26
C GLN A 181 22.03 -21.75 3.71
N LEU A 182 22.29 -20.69 4.48
CA LEU A 182 21.25 -19.78 4.95
C LEU A 182 20.50 -19.09 3.81
N ARG A 183 21.22 -18.72 2.74
CA ARG A 183 20.65 -18.15 1.51
C ARG A 183 19.51 -18.99 0.94
N LYS A 184 19.58 -20.33 1.03
CA LYS A 184 18.55 -21.24 0.49
C LYS A 184 17.18 -21.05 1.14
N PHE A 185 17.14 -20.52 2.36
CA PHE A 185 15.91 -20.26 3.11
C PHE A 185 15.36 -18.84 2.91
N THR A 186 16.01 -18.04 2.07
CA THR A 186 15.60 -16.67 1.72
C THR A 186 14.96 -16.65 0.33
N ASN A 187 13.83 -15.95 0.19
CA ASN A 187 13.17 -15.71 -1.09
C ASN A 187 12.93 -14.20 -1.28
N VAL A 188 12.22 -13.59 -0.34
CA VAL A 188 11.93 -12.15 -0.32
C VAL A 188 13.18 -11.33 -0.01
N ILE A 189 13.99 -11.74 0.98
CA ILE A 189 15.23 -11.02 1.36
C ILE A 189 16.46 -11.47 0.56
N ARG A 190 16.29 -12.38 -0.40
CA ARG A 190 17.39 -12.96 -1.17
C ARG A 190 18.23 -11.91 -1.91
N PRO A 191 17.66 -10.87 -2.56
CA PRO A 191 18.48 -9.85 -3.23
C PRO A 191 19.44 -9.14 -2.27
N GLU A 192 18.94 -8.75 -1.10
CA GLU A 192 19.72 -8.10 -0.05
C GLU A 192 20.78 -9.07 0.52
N PHE A 193 20.40 -10.33 0.74
CA PHE A 193 21.30 -11.38 1.23
C PHE A 193 22.42 -11.71 0.23
N ASN A 194 22.12 -11.77 -1.06
CA ASN A 194 23.11 -12.02 -2.11
C ASN A 194 24.15 -10.91 -2.17
N LYS A 195 23.72 -9.65 -2.03
CA LYS A 195 24.65 -8.52 -2.02
C LYS A 195 25.55 -8.54 -0.78
N MET A 196 25.01 -8.94 0.38
CA MET A 196 25.79 -9.17 1.58
C MET A 196 26.86 -10.26 1.36
N ILE A 197 26.49 -11.44 0.85
CA ILE A 197 27.45 -12.52 0.54
C ILE A 197 28.52 -12.05 -0.45
N PHE A 198 28.12 -11.29 -1.47
CA PHE A 198 29.08 -10.75 -2.43
C PHE A 198 30.12 -9.85 -1.75
N LEU A 199 29.68 -8.90 -0.92
CA LEU A 199 30.59 -8.05 -0.14
C LEU A 199 31.44 -8.86 0.84
N TRP A 200 30.85 -9.88 1.45
CA TRP A 200 31.53 -10.82 2.34
C TRP A 200 32.70 -11.53 1.64
N SER A 201 32.47 -12.06 0.44
CA SER A 201 33.49 -12.74 -0.37
C SER A 201 34.63 -11.82 -0.83
N MET A 202 34.39 -10.52 -0.88
CA MET A 202 35.39 -9.49 -1.19
C MET A 202 36.18 -9.03 0.05
N GLY A 203 36.00 -9.68 1.20
CA GLY A 203 36.61 -9.29 2.47
C GLY A 203 35.93 -8.10 3.15
N LYS A 204 34.87 -7.53 2.56
CA LYS A 204 34.12 -6.36 3.07
C LYS A 204 32.95 -6.79 3.96
N LYS A 205 33.25 -7.60 4.98
CA LYS A 205 32.23 -8.29 5.82
C LYS A 205 31.34 -7.30 6.58
N GLU A 206 31.93 -6.28 7.19
CA GLU A 206 31.19 -5.28 7.96
C GLU A 206 30.24 -4.47 7.07
N GLU A 207 30.74 -3.97 5.93
CA GLU A 207 29.96 -3.25 4.92
C GLU A 207 28.80 -4.10 4.38
N GLY A 208 29.04 -5.41 4.17
CA GLY A 208 28.01 -6.37 3.78
C GLY A 208 26.88 -6.47 4.82
N CYS A 209 27.25 -6.62 6.09
CA CYS A 209 26.28 -6.69 7.20
C CYS A 209 25.50 -5.38 7.37
N ASP A 210 26.16 -4.23 7.24
CA ASP A 210 25.49 -2.92 7.29
C ASP A 210 24.52 -2.74 6.13
N TYR A 211 24.94 -3.11 4.92
CA TYR A 211 24.07 -3.07 3.76
C TYR A 211 22.82 -3.94 3.97
N PHE A 212 22.99 -5.17 4.44
CA PHE A 212 21.87 -6.09 4.71
C PHE A 212 20.86 -5.51 5.70
N ALA A 213 21.36 -5.00 6.83
CA ALA A 213 20.51 -4.45 7.89
C ALA A 213 19.76 -3.19 7.42
N ASN A 214 20.47 -2.27 6.75
CA ASN A 214 19.90 -1.01 6.27
C ASN A 214 18.91 -1.22 5.11
N ALA A 215 19.20 -2.13 4.18
CA ALA A 215 18.33 -2.41 3.04
C ALA A 215 17.00 -3.05 3.47
N ILE A 216 17.00 -3.85 4.54
CA ILE A 216 15.78 -4.44 5.09
C ILE A 216 15.07 -3.49 6.06
N GLY A 217 15.81 -2.73 6.86
CA GLY A 217 15.29 -1.70 7.75
C GLY A 217 14.41 -2.24 8.88
N THR A 218 14.66 -3.47 9.34
CA THR A 218 13.94 -4.09 10.45
C THR A 218 14.89 -4.37 11.61
N LYS A 219 14.40 -4.26 12.85
CA LYS A 219 15.19 -4.52 14.07
C LYS A 219 15.82 -5.92 14.02
N GLU A 220 15.06 -6.89 13.53
CA GLU A 220 15.47 -8.27 13.39
C GLU A 220 16.57 -8.45 12.34
N ALA A 221 16.60 -7.62 11.29
CA ALA A 221 17.68 -7.61 10.31
C ALA A 221 18.98 -7.07 10.92
N PHE A 222 18.90 -6.00 11.72
CA PHE A 222 20.05 -5.47 12.46
C PHE A 222 20.61 -6.51 13.44
N GLU A 223 19.73 -7.20 14.17
CA GLU A 223 20.13 -8.27 15.08
C GLU A 223 20.80 -9.39 14.32
N LEU A 224 20.20 -9.92 13.25
CA LEU A 224 20.80 -10.99 12.44
C LEU A 224 22.15 -10.56 11.82
N ALA A 225 22.27 -9.33 11.32
CA ALA A 225 23.54 -8.79 10.82
C ALA A 225 24.62 -8.75 11.90
N SER A 226 24.25 -8.41 13.14
CA SER A 226 25.19 -8.41 14.27
C SER A 226 25.73 -9.81 14.59
N PHE A 227 24.92 -10.86 14.40
CA PHE A 227 25.36 -12.24 14.51
C PHE A 227 26.31 -12.63 13.39
N PHE A 228 26.00 -12.24 12.16
CA PHE A 228 26.90 -12.49 11.03
C PHE A 228 28.26 -11.84 11.25
N ARG A 229 28.34 -10.59 11.74
CA ARG A 229 29.64 -9.95 12.05
C ARG A 229 30.54 -10.76 12.97
N LYS A 230 29.94 -11.45 13.94
CA LYS A 230 30.65 -12.20 14.97
C LYS A 230 30.92 -13.66 14.58
N LEU A 231 30.52 -14.06 13.38
CA LEU A 231 30.46 -15.47 12.96
C LEU A 231 31.85 -16.10 12.82
N ASP A 232 32.87 -15.31 12.47
CA ASP A 232 34.27 -15.75 12.44
C ASP A 232 35.01 -15.55 13.78
N GLN A 233 34.43 -14.78 14.71
CA GLN A 233 35.10 -14.32 15.93
C GLN A 233 34.66 -15.07 17.19
N LEU A 234 33.46 -15.66 17.20
CA LEU A 234 32.90 -16.32 18.37
C LEU A 234 33.17 -17.82 18.40
N ASN A 235 33.42 -18.33 19.61
CA ASN A 235 33.36 -19.76 19.88
C ASN A 235 31.91 -20.27 19.60
N PRO A 236 31.73 -21.40 18.89
CA PRO A 236 30.41 -21.99 18.61
C PRO A 236 29.46 -22.09 19.81
N TYR A 237 30.01 -22.29 21.02
CA TYR A 237 29.22 -22.36 22.24
C TYR A 237 28.58 -21.00 22.62
N GLU A 238 29.36 -19.92 22.57
CA GLU A 238 28.86 -18.56 22.88
C GLU A 238 27.86 -18.09 21.83
N LEU A 239 28.13 -18.40 20.57
CA LEU A 239 27.25 -18.08 19.44
C LEU A 239 25.89 -18.81 19.59
N ASN A 240 25.89 -20.08 19.99
CA ASN A 240 24.66 -20.82 20.25
C ASN A 240 23.82 -20.19 21.37
N ASN A 241 24.43 -19.82 22.50
CA ASN A 241 23.70 -19.21 23.62
C ASN A 241 23.05 -17.89 23.23
N GLN A 242 23.78 -17.02 22.51
CA GLN A 242 23.23 -15.74 22.05
C GLN A 242 22.07 -15.94 21.06
N ILE A 243 22.15 -16.94 20.16
CA ILE A 243 21.08 -17.23 19.19
C ILE A 243 19.85 -17.84 19.85
N VAL A 244 20.01 -18.69 20.87
CA VAL A 244 18.89 -19.23 21.65
C VAL A 244 18.10 -18.10 22.31
N LEU A 245 18.78 -17.18 22.98
CA LEU A 245 18.14 -16.03 23.62
C LEU A 245 17.38 -15.16 22.61
N LEU A 246 17.99 -14.90 21.45
CA LEU A 246 17.33 -14.17 20.37
C LEU A 246 16.05 -14.89 19.91
N GLN A 247 16.12 -16.20 19.69
CA GLN A 247 14.97 -16.99 19.25
C GLN A 247 13.82 -16.93 20.27
N GLU A 248 14.13 -16.95 21.56
CA GLU A 248 13.12 -16.83 22.62
C GLU A 248 12.48 -15.44 22.69
N VAL A 249 13.27 -14.38 22.55
CA VAL A 249 12.75 -13.00 22.48
C VAL A 249 11.79 -12.86 21.31
N ILE A 250 12.20 -13.33 20.13
CA ILE A 250 11.41 -13.32 18.90
C ILE A 250 10.11 -14.13 19.05
N LYS A 251 10.20 -15.30 19.68
CA LYS A 251 9.03 -16.15 19.93
C LYS A 251 8.03 -15.43 20.82
N ARG A 252 8.50 -14.81 21.91
CA ARG A 252 7.67 -14.02 22.84
C ARG A 252 7.02 -12.82 22.14
N GLU A 253 7.78 -12.02 21.38
CA GLU A 253 7.23 -10.86 20.63
C GLU A 253 6.11 -11.28 19.67
N ARG A 254 6.25 -12.43 19.01
CA ARG A 254 5.20 -12.98 18.13
C ARG A 254 3.96 -13.45 18.89
N GLU A 255 4.14 -14.12 20.02
CA GLU A 255 3.03 -14.55 20.88
C GLU A 255 2.25 -13.33 21.36
N THR A 256 2.92 -12.29 21.86
CA THR A 256 2.28 -11.03 22.27
C THR A 256 1.55 -10.36 21.10
N THR A 257 2.16 -10.31 19.91
CA THR A 257 1.53 -9.71 18.73
C THR A 257 0.28 -10.49 18.31
N ARG A 258 0.32 -11.82 18.39
CA ARG A 258 -0.83 -12.69 18.09
C ARG A 258 -1.94 -12.48 19.10
N LEU A 259 -1.63 -12.50 20.39
CA LEU A 259 -2.62 -12.24 21.45
C LEU A 259 -3.30 -10.88 21.25
N LYS A 260 -2.53 -9.84 20.93
CA LYS A 260 -3.07 -8.50 20.63
C LYS A 260 -3.94 -8.48 19.37
N SER A 261 -3.59 -9.22 18.33
CA SER A 261 -4.44 -9.31 17.13
C SER A 261 -5.74 -10.06 17.42
N ASP A 262 -5.67 -11.12 18.21
CA ASP A 262 -6.84 -11.92 18.59
C ASP A 262 -7.77 -11.09 19.49
N GLU A 263 -7.21 -10.30 20.41
CA GLU A 263 -7.95 -9.31 21.21
C GLU A 263 -8.64 -8.26 20.33
N ASN A 264 -7.95 -7.69 19.34
CA ASN A 264 -8.54 -6.72 18.43
C ASN A 264 -9.71 -7.32 17.61
N ILE A 265 -9.57 -8.57 17.15
CA ILE A 265 -10.65 -9.27 16.43
C ILE A 265 -11.83 -9.50 17.37
N SER A 266 -11.59 -9.95 18.60
CA SER A 266 -12.63 -10.13 19.62
C SER A 266 -13.39 -8.82 19.88
N ASN A 267 -12.66 -7.71 20.06
CA ASN A 267 -13.23 -6.38 20.27
C ASN A 267 -14.09 -5.92 19.08
N LEU A 268 -13.66 -6.23 17.84
CA LEU A 268 -14.44 -5.91 16.65
C LEU A 268 -15.75 -6.69 16.58
N ILE A 269 -15.72 -7.99 16.89
CA ILE A 269 -16.93 -8.83 16.96
C ILE A 269 -17.88 -8.26 18.03
N TYR A 270 -17.36 -7.93 19.21
CA TYR A 270 -18.13 -7.31 20.28
C TYR A 270 -18.81 -6.00 19.83
N LEU A 271 -18.06 -5.11 19.17
CA LEU A 271 -18.59 -3.85 18.66
C LEU A 271 -19.73 -4.05 17.65
N LEU A 272 -19.61 -5.05 16.77
CA LEU A 272 -20.65 -5.38 15.79
C LEU A 272 -21.95 -5.85 16.48
N VAL A 273 -21.82 -6.68 17.52
CA VAL A 273 -22.96 -7.10 18.36
C VAL A 273 -23.61 -5.90 19.04
N VAL A 274 -22.81 -4.99 19.62
CA VAL A 274 -23.32 -3.77 20.26
C VAL A 274 -24.08 -2.88 19.28
N ILE A 275 -23.53 -2.63 18.08
CA ILE A 275 -24.21 -1.85 17.04
C ILE A 275 -25.54 -2.50 16.65
N THR A 276 -25.55 -3.82 16.46
CA THR A 276 -26.76 -4.56 16.08
C THR A 276 -27.84 -4.40 17.16
N ASN A 277 -27.47 -4.52 18.43
CA ASN A 277 -28.38 -4.31 19.55
C ASN A 277 -28.89 -2.86 19.61
N MET A 278 -28.02 -1.87 19.40
CA MET A 278 -28.41 -0.45 19.32
C MET A 278 -29.41 -0.19 18.19
N VAL A 279 -29.24 -0.79 17.01
CA VAL A 279 -30.19 -0.66 15.90
C VAL A 279 -31.56 -1.24 16.26
N VAL A 280 -31.61 -2.40 16.91
CA VAL A 280 -32.87 -2.99 17.40
C VAL A 280 -33.56 -2.07 18.41
N MET A 281 -32.81 -1.51 19.37
CA MET A 281 -33.33 -0.56 20.35
C MET A 281 -33.88 0.72 19.69
N ILE A 282 -33.15 1.30 18.73
CA ILE A 282 -33.60 2.48 17.99
C ILE A 282 -34.89 2.18 17.21
N ASN A 283 -34.96 1.02 16.55
CA ASN A 283 -36.15 0.61 15.82
C ASN A 283 -37.37 0.50 16.76
N PHE A 284 -37.19 -0.11 17.93
CA PHE A 284 -38.24 -0.18 18.94
C PHE A 284 -38.74 1.21 19.38
N VAL A 285 -37.83 2.14 19.65
CA VAL A 285 -38.18 3.53 20.01
C VAL A 285 -38.96 4.22 18.88
N ILE A 286 -38.54 4.05 17.63
CA ILE A 286 -39.23 4.62 16.46
C ILE A 286 -40.66 4.05 16.35
N ILE A 287 -40.84 2.74 16.52
CA ILE A 287 -42.16 2.11 16.47
C ILE A 287 -43.08 2.65 17.58
N VAL A 288 -42.59 2.72 18.82
CA VAL A 288 -43.38 3.24 19.95
C VAL A 288 -43.79 4.69 19.70
N TYR A 289 -42.85 5.54 19.30
CA TYR A 289 -43.13 6.95 18.98
C TYR A 289 -44.14 7.08 17.83
N TYR A 290 -44.01 6.26 16.79
CA TYR A 290 -44.93 6.25 15.65
C TYR A 290 -46.35 5.83 16.06
N LEU A 291 -46.49 4.84 16.96
CA LEU A 291 -47.78 4.42 17.50
C LEU A 291 -48.44 5.51 18.34
N GLU A 292 -47.68 6.17 19.22
CA GLU A 292 -48.17 7.32 19.99
C GLU A 292 -48.58 8.48 19.08
N PHE A 293 -47.79 8.78 18.05
CA PHE A 293 -48.10 9.81 17.06
C PHE A 293 -49.42 9.52 16.32
N ILE A 294 -49.63 8.27 15.87
CA ILE A 294 -50.90 7.87 15.24
C ILE A 294 -52.07 8.00 16.21
N GLN A 295 -51.91 7.60 17.48
CA GLN A 295 -52.97 7.73 18.47
C GLN A 295 -53.34 9.19 18.71
N LEU A 296 -52.35 10.07 18.86
CA LEU A 296 -52.55 11.51 19.01
C LEU A 296 -53.30 12.10 17.80
N MET A 297 -52.88 11.77 16.58
CA MET A 297 -53.54 12.21 15.34
C MET A 297 -54.97 11.68 15.19
N ARG A 298 -55.32 10.57 15.86
CA ARG A 298 -56.68 10.03 15.87
C ARG A 298 -57.60 10.73 16.87
N PHE A 299 -57.03 11.40 17.87
CA PHE A 299 -57.77 12.18 18.87
C PHE A 299 -58.07 13.62 18.42
N PHE A 300 -57.35 14.13 17.43
CA PHE A 300 -57.63 15.41 16.74
C PHE A 300 -58.49 15.18 15.48
#